data_AF-A0A351WFX4-F1
#
_entry.id   AF-A0A351WFX4-F1
#
_cell.length_a   1.000
_cell.length_b   1.000
_cell.length_c   1.000
_cell.angle_alpha   90.00
_cell.angle_beta   90.00
_cell.angle_gamma   90.00
#
_symmetry.space_group_name_H-M   'P 1'
#
loop_
_entity.id
_entity.type
_entity.pdbx_description
1 polymer ?
#
loop_
_entity_poly.entity_id
_entity_poly.type
_entity_poly.pdbx_seq_one_letter_code
_entity_poly.pdbx_strand_id
1 'polypeptide(L)'
;MDNSVVKGEIDNRIHGIVKGRFWLLGRADPIVLSLKGNCHRDMAGCLVSFENPTPESGDMIELNAVQIGTVGDMTASRKVRVLDVPAEEAMSMAKAGQKFPEHMGNCVYFEWFSECNGRVVIESVHYRVSISAPEWTMSQEEEVDQIRDSQKAIHRWMADLTAAMNPSAQDEAPDDFDDGPMDEFEWERSLKESDALTEKFGEVLEKYIDHPDRDQLIAQEMGWDWIEDTLSESAFSEAQADAMEIADTPPPEPNPLTEGVDWIRSKRDRITHPLTERAFQLAIRMRRRGEQLGLNEAPADSDFHEMVFQAQTLSAKLAGALDSIGYDHFVEGGFVVACLKRALQYFDRSIAASEKVRRKQLIDVADLNDFRRQLFEIREEMLRLIARFREKL
;
A
#
# COMPACT_ATOMS: atom_id res chain seq x y z
N MET A 1 -6.46 -5.58 -15.10
CA MET A 1 -7.86 -5.78 -15.60
C MET A 1 -7.95 -5.35 -17.05
N ASP A 2 -7.47 -4.15 -17.36
CA ASP A 2 -7.06 -3.68 -18.69
C ASP A 2 -6.65 -4.78 -19.71
N ASN A 3 -5.74 -5.69 -19.36
CA ASN A 3 -5.27 -6.72 -20.30
C ASN A 3 -6.37 -7.72 -20.72
N SER A 4 -7.35 -7.99 -19.85
CA SER A 4 -8.43 -8.94 -20.14
C SER A 4 -9.63 -8.33 -20.86
N VAL A 5 -9.71 -7.01 -20.95
CA VAL A 5 -10.75 -6.36 -21.75
C VAL A 5 -10.45 -6.60 -23.22
N VAL A 6 -11.42 -7.17 -23.94
CA VAL A 6 -11.35 -7.39 -25.39
C VAL A 6 -11.78 -6.13 -26.13
N LYS A 7 -12.91 -5.55 -25.69
CA LYS A 7 -13.46 -4.30 -26.23
C LYS A 7 -14.45 -3.70 -25.25
N GLY A 8 -14.80 -2.44 -25.45
CA GLY A 8 -15.89 -1.81 -24.71
C GLY A 8 -16.45 -0.57 -25.38
N GLU A 9 -17.53 -0.09 -24.78
CA GLU A 9 -18.25 1.10 -25.17
C GLU A 9 -18.60 1.91 -23.92
N ILE A 10 -18.39 3.23 -23.99
CA ILE A 10 -18.81 4.22 -22.99
C ILE A 10 -19.67 5.26 -23.70
N ASP A 11 -20.90 5.45 -23.23
CA ASP A 11 -21.89 6.35 -23.79
C ASP A 11 -22.22 7.44 -22.77
N ASN A 12 -21.75 8.67 -23.04
CA ASN A 12 -22.09 9.86 -22.29
C ASN A 12 -22.86 10.88 -23.15
N ARG A 13 -23.58 10.42 -24.19
CA ARG A 13 -24.43 11.28 -25.04
C ARG A 13 -25.62 11.87 -24.30
N ILE A 14 -25.96 11.35 -23.12
CA ILE A 14 -26.97 11.91 -22.23
C ILE A 14 -26.26 12.60 -21.08
N HIS A 15 -26.50 13.89 -20.91
CA HIS A 15 -25.90 14.68 -19.85
C HIS A 15 -26.23 14.11 -18.45
N GLY A 16 -25.21 13.97 -17.62
CA GLY A 16 -25.27 13.49 -16.24
C GLY A 16 -25.39 11.97 -16.09
N ILE A 17 -25.34 11.21 -17.20
CA ILE A 17 -25.45 9.74 -17.18
C ILE A 17 -24.38 9.14 -18.09
N VAL A 18 -23.65 8.17 -17.56
CA VAL A 18 -22.73 7.33 -18.33
C VAL A 18 -23.24 5.90 -18.35
N LYS A 19 -23.43 5.35 -19.54
CA LYS A 19 -23.72 3.92 -19.75
C LYS A 19 -22.53 3.25 -20.38
N GLY A 20 -22.23 2.02 -19.96
CA GLY A 20 -21.03 1.32 -20.43
C GLY A 20 -21.29 -0.14 -20.71
N ARG A 21 -20.50 -0.72 -21.61
CA ARG A 21 -20.43 -2.16 -21.84
C ARG A 21 -18.99 -2.60 -22.03
N PHE A 22 -18.57 -3.63 -21.32
CA PHE A 22 -17.21 -4.19 -21.39
C PHE A 22 -17.28 -5.68 -21.65
N TRP A 23 -16.56 -6.14 -22.66
CA TRP A 23 -16.40 -7.57 -22.95
C TRP A 23 -15.04 -8.02 -22.46
N LEU A 24 -15.05 -8.98 -21.54
CA LEU A 24 -13.83 -9.55 -20.96
C LEU A 24 -13.54 -10.92 -21.57
N LEU A 25 -12.26 -11.20 -21.77
CA LEU A 25 -11.78 -12.51 -22.22
C LEU A 25 -12.17 -13.58 -21.18
N GLY A 26 -12.79 -14.67 -21.63
CA GLY A 26 -13.26 -15.75 -20.76
C GLY A 26 -14.66 -15.57 -20.17
N ARG A 27 -15.37 -14.46 -20.49
CA ARG A 27 -16.74 -14.22 -20.06
C ARG A 27 -17.69 -14.13 -21.26
N ALA A 28 -18.82 -14.85 -21.21
CA ALA A 28 -19.80 -14.85 -22.31
C ALA A 28 -20.60 -13.54 -22.38
N ASP A 29 -21.08 -13.05 -21.24
CA ASP A 29 -21.88 -11.84 -21.16
C ASP A 29 -21.04 -10.61 -20.78
N PRO A 30 -21.30 -9.43 -21.38
CA PRO A 30 -20.58 -8.21 -21.02
C PRO A 30 -20.92 -7.72 -19.61
N ILE A 31 -20.01 -6.96 -19.03
CA ILE A 31 -20.29 -6.10 -17.88
C ILE A 31 -21.03 -4.87 -18.39
N VAL A 32 -22.11 -4.48 -17.71
CA VAL A 32 -22.92 -3.33 -18.06
C VAL A 32 -22.80 -2.27 -16.96
N LEU A 33 -22.47 -1.04 -17.34
CA LEU A 33 -22.40 0.11 -16.44
C LEU A 33 -23.64 0.99 -16.58
N SER A 34 -24.14 1.47 -15.45
CA SER A 34 -25.13 2.54 -15.35
C SER A 34 -24.69 3.49 -14.24
N LEU A 35 -24.00 4.56 -14.62
CA LEU A 35 -23.35 5.47 -13.69
C LEU A 35 -23.97 6.87 -13.76
N LYS A 36 -24.04 7.52 -12.59
CA LYS A 36 -24.37 8.94 -12.47
C LYS A 36 -23.11 9.79 -12.61
N GLY A 37 -23.17 10.84 -13.42
CA GLY A 37 -22.05 11.75 -13.67
C GLY A 37 -21.73 11.88 -15.16
N ASN A 38 -20.63 12.56 -15.47
CA ASN A 38 -20.16 12.81 -16.83
C ASN A 38 -18.70 12.38 -16.98
N CYS A 39 -18.32 12.00 -18.20
CA CYS A 39 -16.91 11.85 -18.56
C CYS A 39 -16.23 13.23 -18.65
N HIS A 40 -14.90 13.22 -18.71
CA HIS A 40 -14.10 14.41 -18.99
C HIS A 40 -14.46 14.99 -20.37
N ARG A 41 -14.10 16.25 -20.59
CA ARG A 41 -14.48 17.04 -21.76
C ARG A 41 -14.17 16.37 -23.11
N ASP A 42 -13.12 15.57 -23.19
CA ASP A 42 -12.72 14.85 -24.42
C ASP A 42 -13.68 13.71 -24.82
N MET A 43 -14.48 13.23 -23.87
CA MET A 43 -15.47 12.17 -24.08
C MET A 43 -16.92 12.62 -23.82
N ALA A 44 -17.08 13.78 -23.15
CA ALA A 44 -18.37 14.37 -22.84
C ALA A 44 -19.27 14.47 -24.09
N GLY A 45 -20.51 14.03 -23.95
CA GLY A 45 -21.47 14.03 -25.06
C GLY A 45 -21.23 13.01 -26.16
N CYS A 46 -20.23 12.13 -26.04
CA CYS A 46 -19.85 11.21 -27.09
C CYS A 46 -20.19 9.75 -26.75
N LEU A 47 -20.23 8.92 -27.78
CA LEU A 47 -20.06 7.47 -27.68
C LEU A 47 -18.59 7.16 -27.97
N VAL A 48 -17.92 6.55 -27.00
CA VAL A 48 -16.53 6.10 -27.07
C VAL A 48 -16.53 4.59 -27.22
N SER A 49 -15.93 4.09 -28.29
CA SER A 49 -15.72 2.66 -28.51
C SER A 49 -14.22 2.38 -28.49
N PHE A 50 -13.81 1.30 -27.86
CA PHE A 50 -12.40 0.93 -27.80
C PHE A 50 -12.21 -0.59 -27.91
N GLU A 51 -11.07 -0.97 -28.47
CA GLU A 51 -10.70 -2.37 -28.68
C GLU A 51 -9.25 -2.61 -28.26
N ASN A 52 -9.04 -3.70 -27.53
CA ASN A 52 -7.71 -4.17 -27.16
C ASN A 52 -7.16 -5.04 -28.30
N PRO A 53 -6.05 -4.64 -28.96
CA PRO A 53 -5.49 -5.41 -30.07
C PRO A 53 -4.88 -6.76 -29.64
N THR A 54 -4.51 -6.90 -28.37
CA THR A 54 -3.82 -8.08 -27.83
C THR A 54 -4.38 -8.42 -26.44
N PRO A 55 -5.63 -8.92 -26.36
CA PRO A 55 -6.23 -9.28 -25.09
C PRO A 55 -5.56 -10.53 -24.50
N GLU A 56 -5.24 -10.47 -23.22
CA GLU A 56 -4.59 -11.55 -22.48
C GLU A 56 -5.47 -11.98 -21.30
N SER A 57 -5.34 -13.25 -20.88
CA SER A 57 -6.02 -13.72 -19.68
C SER A 57 -5.40 -13.06 -18.45
N GLY A 58 -6.04 -12.01 -17.94
CA GLY A 58 -5.69 -11.37 -16.68
C GLY A 58 -6.24 -12.12 -15.46
N ASP A 59 -5.91 -11.61 -14.27
CA ASP A 59 -6.46 -12.12 -13.00
C ASP A 59 -7.99 -12.18 -13.05
N MET A 60 -8.55 -13.29 -12.58
CA MET A 60 -10.00 -13.52 -12.52
C MET A 60 -10.63 -12.65 -11.43
N ILE A 61 -10.76 -11.34 -11.68
CA ILE A 61 -11.56 -10.45 -10.84
C ILE A 61 -13.02 -10.77 -11.13
N GLU A 62 -13.73 -11.35 -10.17
CA GLU A 62 -15.18 -11.58 -10.24
C GLU A 62 -15.95 -10.25 -10.15
N LEU A 63 -15.98 -9.52 -11.27
CA LEU A 63 -16.81 -8.32 -11.38
C LEU A 63 -18.27 -8.69 -11.55
N ASN A 64 -19.13 -8.02 -10.80
CA ASN A 64 -20.58 -8.14 -10.98
C ASN A 64 -20.94 -7.75 -12.42
N ALA A 65 -21.88 -8.49 -13.02
CA ALA A 65 -22.35 -8.23 -14.38
C ALA A 65 -22.95 -6.84 -14.55
N VAL A 66 -23.55 -6.31 -13.49
CA VAL A 66 -24.18 -5.00 -13.50
C VAL A 66 -23.45 -4.11 -12.50
N GLN A 67 -22.97 -2.98 -12.97
CA GLN A 67 -22.27 -1.97 -12.18
C GLN A 67 -23.16 -0.73 -12.12
N ILE A 68 -23.63 -0.40 -10.92
CA ILE A 68 -24.40 0.81 -10.63
C ILE A 68 -23.57 1.65 -9.68
N GLY A 69 -23.51 2.96 -9.94
CA GLY A 69 -22.76 3.86 -9.07
C GLY A 69 -22.47 5.24 -9.68
N THR A 70 -21.32 5.81 -9.35
CA THR A 70 -20.95 7.17 -9.75
C THR A 70 -19.68 7.17 -10.59
N VAL A 71 -19.62 8.05 -11.58
CA VAL A 71 -18.44 8.28 -12.41
C VAL A 71 -17.32 8.88 -11.55
N GLY A 72 -16.11 8.31 -11.63
CA GLY A 72 -14.88 8.91 -11.13
C GLY A 72 -14.22 9.71 -12.24
N ASP A 73 -12.94 9.46 -12.53
CA ASP A 73 -12.29 10.02 -13.72
C ASP A 73 -12.48 9.12 -14.97
N MET A 74 -13.05 9.67 -16.04
CA MET A 74 -13.18 8.98 -17.33
C MET A 74 -12.70 9.86 -18.48
N THR A 75 -11.57 9.51 -19.08
CA THR A 75 -10.94 10.26 -20.17
C THR A 75 -10.19 9.33 -21.14
N ALA A 76 -10.03 9.76 -22.39
CA ALA A 76 -9.21 9.09 -23.41
C ALA A 76 -7.91 9.85 -23.71
N SER A 77 -7.62 10.93 -22.97
CA SER A 77 -6.52 11.85 -23.26
C SER A 77 -5.60 12.12 -22.05
N ARG A 78 -5.67 11.28 -21.01
CA ARG A 78 -4.76 11.36 -19.86
C ARG A 78 -3.32 11.25 -20.33
N LYS A 79 -2.46 12.19 -19.95
CA LYS A 79 -1.05 12.18 -20.31
C LYS A 79 -0.26 11.32 -19.35
N VAL A 80 0.44 10.31 -19.87
CA VAL A 80 1.29 9.40 -19.09
C VAL A 80 2.63 9.18 -19.79
N ARG A 81 3.63 8.73 -19.04
CA ARG A 81 4.91 8.29 -19.59
C ARG A 81 4.77 6.87 -20.12
N VAL A 82 5.04 6.69 -21.41
CA VAL A 82 4.98 5.39 -22.10
C VAL A 82 6.38 4.91 -22.40
N LEU A 83 6.68 3.68 -21.98
CA LEU A 83 7.95 3.03 -22.28
C LEU A 83 7.99 2.61 -23.75
N ASP A 84 9.07 2.93 -24.46
CA ASP A 84 9.27 2.49 -25.85
C ASP A 84 9.83 1.06 -25.95
N VAL A 85 10.18 0.47 -24.81
CA VAL A 85 10.72 -0.88 -24.67
C VAL A 85 9.88 -1.70 -23.68
N PRO A 86 9.90 -3.04 -23.76
CA PRO A 86 9.23 -3.90 -22.78
C PRO A 86 9.65 -3.57 -21.34
N ALA A 87 8.73 -3.68 -20.39
CA ALA A 87 8.95 -3.31 -19.00
C ALA A 87 10.15 -4.03 -18.34
N GLU A 88 10.36 -5.31 -18.67
CA GLU A 88 11.52 -6.08 -18.18
C GLU A 88 12.87 -5.52 -18.66
N GLU A 89 12.91 -5.04 -19.90
CA GLU A 89 14.10 -4.43 -20.49
C GLU A 89 14.36 -3.06 -19.85
N ALA A 90 13.32 -2.21 -19.72
CA ALA A 90 13.41 -0.92 -19.03
C ALA A 90 13.91 -1.09 -17.58
N MET A 91 13.39 -2.08 -16.84
CA MET A 91 13.83 -2.38 -15.48
C MET A 91 15.29 -2.83 -15.44
N SER A 92 15.74 -3.61 -16.43
CA SER A 92 17.14 -4.05 -16.54
C SER A 92 18.09 -2.88 -16.82
N MET A 93 17.70 -1.97 -17.72
CA MET A 93 18.44 -0.74 -18.01
C MET A 93 18.52 0.16 -16.78
N ALA A 94 17.42 0.35 -16.05
CA ALA A 94 17.36 1.14 -14.82
C ALA A 94 18.28 0.56 -13.72
N LYS A 95 18.27 -0.76 -13.52
CA LYS A 95 19.19 -1.44 -12.58
C LYS A 95 20.66 -1.26 -12.96
N ALA A 96 20.95 -1.13 -14.25
CA ALA A 96 22.28 -0.83 -14.78
C ALA A 96 22.62 0.67 -14.76
N GLY A 97 21.75 1.53 -14.24
CA GLY A 97 21.93 2.99 -14.22
C GLY A 97 21.83 3.66 -15.60
N GLN A 98 21.26 2.98 -16.58
CA GLN A 98 21.09 3.48 -17.95
C GLN A 98 19.71 4.14 -18.10
N LYS A 99 19.64 5.20 -18.91
CA LYS A 99 18.36 5.79 -19.32
C LYS A 99 17.70 4.86 -20.36
N PHE A 100 16.42 4.59 -20.17
CA PHE A 100 15.59 3.88 -21.13
C PHE A 100 14.76 4.88 -21.96
N PRO A 101 14.41 4.53 -23.21
CA PRO A 101 13.59 5.39 -24.06
C PRO A 101 12.13 5.40 -23.57
N GLU A 102 11.58 6.61 -23.44
CA GLU A 102 10.20 6.88 -23.06
C GLU A 102 9.67 8.09 -23.82
N HIS A 103 8.35 8.15 -24.01
CA HIS A 103 7.66 9.31 -24.57
C HIS A 103 6.36 9.61 -23.81
N MET A 104 5.84 10.83 -23.95
CA MET A 104 4.53 11.20 -23.43
C MET A 104 3.43 10.72 -24.38
N GLY A 105 2.55 9.84 -23.90
CA GLY A 105 1.42 9.29 -24.65
C GLY A 105 0.06 9.70 -24.08
N ASN A 106 -0.99 9.44 -24.84
CA ASN A 106 -2.36 9.46 -24.31
C ASN A 106 -2.70 8.09 -23.74
N CYS A 107 -3.36 8.09 -22.60
CA CYS A 107 -3.90 6.93 -21.94
C CYS A 107 -5.42 7.04 -21.85
N VAL A 108 -6.08 5.92 -22.13
CA VAL A 108 -7.46 5.71 -21.72
C VAL A 108 -7.46 5.44 -20.23
N TYR A 109 -8.24 6.20 -19.48
CA TYR A 109 -8.41 6.04 -18.05
C TYR A 109 -9.91 6.06 -17.74
N PHE A 110 -10.44 4.95 -17.26
CA PHE A 110 -11.82 4.83 -16.82
C PHE A 110 -11.88 4.42 -15.36
N GLU A 111 -12.46 5.27 -14.55
CA GLU A 111 -12.66 5.04 -13.12
C GLU A 111 -14.13 5.27 -12.76
N TRP A 112 -14.65 4.37 -11.94
CA TRP A 112 -15.97 4.52 -11.33
C TRP A 112 -16.03 3.87 -9.97
N PHE A 113 -17.03 4.29 -9.20
CA PHE A 113 -17.31 3.77 -7.87
C PHE A 113 -18.62 3.01 -7.93
N SER A 114 -18.52 1.68 -7.81
CA SER A 114 -19.63 0.73 -7.87
C SER A 114 -20.13 0.39 -6.48
N GLU A 115 -21.45 0.33 -6.32
CA GLU A 115 -22.09 -0.13 -5.08
C GLU A 115 -21.76 -1.59 -4.75
N CYS A 116 -21.48 -2.41 -5.76
CA CYS A 116 -21.24 -3.85 -5.59
C CYS A 116 -19.76 -4.24 -5.58
N ASN A 117 -18.90 -3.47 -6.24
CA ASN A 117 -17.49 -3.81 -6.43
C ASN A 117 -16.51 -2.75 -5.90
N GLY A 118 -16.98 -1.64 -5.33
CA GLY A 118 -16.12 -0.55 -4.87
C GLY A 118 -15.52 0.25 -6.03
N ARG A 119 -14.29 0.75 -5.88
CA ARG A 119 -13.57 1.47 -6.93
C ARG A 119 -13.08 0.49 -8.01
N VAL A 120 -13.38 0.79 -9.27
CA VAL A 120 -12.88 0.02 -10.42
C VAL A 120 -12.15 0.97 -11.35
N VAL A 121 -10.95 0.57 -11.78
CA VAL A 121 -10.09 1.33 -12.68
C VAL A 121 -9.68 0.46 -13.87
N ILE A 122 -9.76 1.06 -15.07
CA ILE A 122 -9.19 0.52 -16.30
C ILE A 122 -8.29 1.59 -16.88
N GLU A 123 -7.01 1.26 -17.07
CA GLU A 123 -6.01 2.15 -17.64
C GLU A 123 -5.29 1.44 -18.79
N SER A 124 -5.19 2.07 -19.96
CA SER A 124 -4.44 1.50 -21.08
C SER A 124 -3.98 2.55 -22.09
N VAL A 125 -2.73 2.43 -22.53
CA VAL A 125 -2.13 3.20 -23.64
C VAL A 125 -2.19 2.45 -24.98
N HIS A 126 -2.67 1.20 -24.99
CA HIS A 126 -2.62 0.31 -26.15
C HIS A 126 -3.96 0.14 -26.87
N TYR A 127 -5.06 0.60 -26.27
CA TYR A 127 -6.37 0.50 -26.88
C TYR A 127 -6.51 1.35 -28.13
N ARG A 128 -7.18 0.79 -29.14
CA ARG A 128 -7.63 1.55 -30.31
C ARG A 128 -8.96 2.20 -29.96
N VAL A 129 -8.98 3.53 -29.88
CA VAL A 129 -10.15 4.30 -29.46
C VAL A 129 -10.79 5.02 -30.65
N SER A 130 -12.11 5.02 -30.70
CA SER A 130 -12.93 5.80 -31.63
C SER A 130 -13.97 6.59 -30.82
N ILE A 131 -14.05 7.90 -31.08
CA ILE A 131 -14.99 8.82 -30.40
C ILE A 131 -15.96 9.37 -31.45
N SER A 132 -17.27 9.30 -31.17
CA SER A 132 -18.29 9.84 -32.07
C SER A 132 -18.31 11.38 -32.07
N ALA A 133 -19.13 11.97 -32.95
CA ALA A 133 -19.51 13.37 -32.76
C ALA A 133 -20.25 13.55 -31.42
N PRO A 134 -20.07 14.71 -30.74
CA PRO A 134 -20.77 15.00 -29.49
C PRO A 134 -22.24 15.36 -29.74
N GLU A 135 -23.16 14.81 -28.95
CA GLU A 135 -24.57 15.21 -28.87
C GLU A 135 -24.75 16.45 -27.97
N TRP A 136 -23.81 16.69 -27.06
CA TRP A 136 -23.70 17.89 -26.24
C TRP A 136 -22.23 18.19 -25.95
N THR A 137 -21.92 19.44 -25.61
CA THR A 137 -20.55 19.86 -25.32
C THR A 137 -20.46 20.41 -23.91
N MET A 138 -19.44 20.00 -23.17
CA MET A 138 -19.15 20.50 -21.84
C MET A 138 -18.56 21.91 -21.91
N SER A 139 -19.14 22.85 -21.15
CA SER A 139 -18.58 24.18 -20.93
C SER A 139 -17.40 24.13 -19.94
N GLN A 140 -16.63 25.22 -19.84
CA GLN A 140 -15.52 25.29 -18.87
C GLN A 140 -15.99 25.23 -17.42
N GLU A 141 -17.16 25.80 -17.10
CA GLU A 141 -17.73 25.76 -15.76
C GLU A 141 -18.15 24.34 -15.39
N GLU A 142 -18.80 23.63 -16.31
CA GLU A 142 -19.18 22.22 -16.14
C GLU A 142 -17.96 21.28 -16.06
N GLU A 143 -16.85 21.62 -16.74
CA GLU A 143 -15.58 20.88 -16.65
C GLU A 143 -14.99 20.98 -15.25
N VAL A 144 -14.97 22.18 -14.66
CA VAL A 144 -14.52 22.38 -13.26
C VAL A 144 -15.44 21.64 -12.28
N ASP A 145 -16.75 21.70 -12.47
CA ASP A 145 -17.70 20.98 -11.62
C ASP A 145 -17.60 19.47 -11.77
N GLN A 146 -17.36 18.95 -12.98
CA GLN A 146 -17.13 17.53 -13.21
C GLN A 146 -15.86 17.04 -12.51
N ILE A 147 -14.74 17.75 -12.65
CA ILE A 147 -13.49 17.40 -11.93
C ILE A 147 -13.73 17.39 -10.43
N ARG A 148 -14.41 18.42 -9.90
CA ARG A 148 -14.76 18.51 -8.49
C ARG A 148 -15.68 17.36 -8.04
N ASP A 149 -16.64 16.96 -8.86
CA ASP A 149 -17.54 15.86 -8.53
C ASP A 149 -16.85 14.50 -8.58
N SER A 150 -15.89 14.30 -9.50
CA SER A 150 -15.00 13.13 -9.52
C SER A 150 -14.13 13.07 -8.25
N GLN A 151 -13.58 14.20 -7.81
CA GLN A 151 -12.84 14.30 -6.53
C GLN A 151 -13.74 14.01 -5.31
N LYS A 152 -14.98 14.49 -5.30
CA LYS A 152 -15.94 14.15 -4.24
C LYS A 152 -16.31 12.66 -4.25
N ALA A 153 -16.37 12.03 -5.43
CA ALA A 153 -16.70 10.61 -5.54
C ALA A 153 -15.63 9.73 -4.89
N ILE A 154 -14.34 10.03 -5.12
CA ILE A 154 -13.25 9.34 -4.42
C ILE A 154 -13.28 9.65 -2.91
N HIS A 155 -13.45 10.91 -2.50
CA HIS A 155 -13.55 11.25 -1.07
C HIS A 155 -14.70 10.52 -0.36
N ARG A 156 -15.89 10.44 -0.99
CA ARG A 156 -17.03 9.70 -0.43
C ARG A 156 -16.72 8.21 -0.32
N TRP A 157 -16.19 7.59 -1.38
CA TRP A 157 -15.80 6.18 -1.33
C TRP A 157 -14.78 5.89 -0.22
N MET A 158 -13.81 6.79 -0.05
CA MET A 158 -12.81 6.70 1.02
C MET A 158 -13.41 6.85 2.43
N ALA A 159 -14.39 7.75 2.59
CA ALA A 159 -15.13 7.90 3.84
C ALA A 159 -15.97 6.65 4.15
N ASP A 160 -16.64 6.09 3.15
CA ASP A 160 -17.45 4.87 3.28
C ASP A 160 -16.57 3.65 3.62
N LEU A 161 -15.37 3.55 3.02
CA LEU A 161 -14.40 2.50 3.33
C LEU A 161 -13.91 2.60 4.78
N THR A 162 -13.50 3.80 5.21
CA THR A 162 -13.09 4.09 6.60
C THR A 162 -14.21 3.75 7.58
N ALA A 163 -15.45 4.17 7.31
CA ALA A 163 -16.60 3.92 8.17
C ALA A 163 -17.00 2.43 8.22
N ALA A 164 -16.94 1.71 7.09
CA ALA A 164 -17.22 0.27 7.05
C ALA A 164 -16.19 -0.55 7.83
N MET A 165 -14.93 -0.09 7.87
CA MET A 165 -13.87 -0.70 8.66
C MET A 165 -13.94 -0.32 10.14
N ASN A 166 -14.62 0.79 10.49
CA ASN A 166 -14.73 1.29 11.85
C ASN A 166 -16.16 1.80 12.18
N PRO A 167 -17.15 0.90 12.41
CA PRO A 167 -18.56 1.27 12.58
C PRO A 167 -18.86 2.14 13.80
N SER A 168 -17.93 2.18 14.76
CA SER A 168 -18.07 2.87 16.06
C SER A 168 -17.36 4.23 16.13
N ALA A 169 -16.69 4.68 15.06
CA ALA A 169 -15.97 5.95 15.02
C ALA A 169 -16.85 7.17 14.72
N GLN A 170 -18.18 7.00 14.54
CA GLN A 170 -19.07 8.10 14.17
C GLN A 170 -19.50 8.99 15.34
N ASP A 171 -19.20 8.63 16.60
CA ASP A 171 -19.74 9.32 17.80
C ASP A 171 -18.70 10.02 18.69
N GLU A 172 -17.42 10.06 18.33
CA GLU A 172 -16.40 10.75 19.16
C GLU A 172 -15.73 11.87 18.35
N ALA A 173 -16.20 13.10 18.57
CA ALA A 173 -15.46 14.30 18.19
C ALA A 173 -14.11 14.30 18.96
N PRO A 174 -12.97 14.56 18.30
CA PRO A 174 -11.67 14.56 18.97
C PRO A 174 -11.49 15.90 19.69
N ASP A 175 -11.94 16.00 20.94
CA ASP A 175 -11.72 17.21 21.75
C ASP A 175 -11.33 16.93 23.21
N ASP A 176 -10.89 15.71 23.52
CA ASP A 176 -10.17 15.40 24.77
C ASP A 176 -9.04 14.41 24.44
N PHE A 177 -7.88 14.92 24.01
CA PHE A 177 -6.64 14.17 24.13
C PHE A 177 -6.32 14.08 25.63
N ASP A 178 -6.80 13.02 26.28
CA ASP A 178 -6.23 12.57 27.55
C ASP A 178 -4.80 12.11 27.23
N ASP A 179 -3.82 12.96 27.54
CA ASP A 179 -2.37 12.77 27.30
C ASP A 179 -1.77 11.64 28.19
N GLY A 180 -2.62 10.72 28.66
CA GLY A 180 -2.26 9.55 29.43
C GLY A 180 -1.68 8.43 28.55
N PRO A 181 -0.87 7.52 29.12
CA PRO A 181 -0.33 6.39 28.38
C PRO A 181 -1.47 5.50 27.85
N MET A 182 -1.57 5.38 26.52
CA MET A 182 -2.57 4.54 25.86
C MET A 182 -2.38 3.06 26.18
N ASP A 183 -3.49 2.34 26.34
CA ASP A 183 -3.47 0.89 26.55
C ASP A 183 -3.16 0.11 25.24
N GLU A 184 -3.05 -1.22 25.35
CA GLU A 184 -2.74 -2.07 24.17
C GLU A 184 -3.82 -2.08 23.09
N PHE A 185 -5.08 -1.76 23.43
CA PHE A 185 -6.22 -1.78 22.51
C PHE A 185 -6.37 -0.43 21.81
N GLU A 186 -6.08 0.67 22.51
CA GLU A 186 -6.00 2.02 21.96
C GLU A 186 -4.85 2.11 20.96
N TRP A 187 -3.65 1.65 21.35
CA TRP A 187 -2.51 1.57 20.42
C TRP A 187 -2.80 0.69 19.19
N GLU A 188 -3.48 -0.45 19.36
CA GLU A 188 -3.89 -1.28 18.21
C GLU A 188 -4.86 -0.53 17.29
N ARG A 189 -5.77 0.30 17.83
CA ARG A 189 -6.69 1.11 17.05
C ARG A 189 -5.94 2.18 16.25
N SER A 190 -5.10 2.96 16.91
CA SER A 190 -4.29 4.01 16.26
C SER A 190 -3.36 3.44 15.19
N LEU A 191 -2.77 2.25 15.43
CA LEU A 191 -1.94 1.57 14.43
C LEU A 191 -2.75 1.12 13.20
N LYS A 192 -3.99 0.64 13.39
CA LYS A 192 -4.89 0.31 12.27
C LYS A 192 -5.27 1.55 11.47
N GLU A 193 -5.50 2.68 12.14
CA GLU A 193 -5.77 3.96 11.47
C GLU A 193 -4.55 4.42 10.67
N SER A 194 -3.34 4.31 11.24
CA SER A 194 -2.09 4.60 10.54
C SER A 194 -1.85 3.69 9.33
N ASP A 195 -2.13 2.39 9.44
CA ASP A 195 -2.05 1.46 8.31
C ASP A 195 -3.02 1.88 7.19
N ALA A 196 -4.27 2.23 7.53
CA ALA A 196 -5.27 2.67 6.56
C ALA A 196 -4.89 4.00 5.88
N LEU A 197 -4.32 4.94 6.64
CA LEU A 197 -3.78 6.18 6.10
C LEU A 197 -2.57 5.94 5.18
N THR A 198 -1.74 4.95 5.49
CA THR A 198 -0.61 4.55 4.65
C THR A 198 -1.07 3.90 3.35
N GLU A 199 -2.09 3.04 3.41
CA GLU A 199 -2.73 2.45 2.23
C GLU A 199 -3.37 3.53 1.36
N LYS A 200 -4.12 4.45 1.98
CA LYS A 200 -4.66 5.65 1.32
C LYS A 200 -3.56 6.45 0.62
N PHE A 201 -2.47 6.75 1.32
CA PHE A 201 -1.36 7.50 0.74
C PHE A 201 -0.77 6.76 -0.48
N GLY A 202 -0.61 5.43 -0.40
CA GLY A 202 -0.13 4.61 -1.51
C GLY A 202 -1.01 4.73 -2.75
N GLU A 203 -2.33 4.60 -2.60
CA GLU A 203 -3.28 4.71 -3.71
C GLU A 203 -3.30 6.10 -4.35
N VAL A 204 -3.31 7.15 -3.52
CA VAL A 204 -3.33 8.54 -3.97
C VAL A 204 -1.99 8.89 -4.66
N LEU A 205 -0.87 8.42 -4.09
CA LEU A 205 0.44 8.58 -4.70
C LEU A 205 0.49 7.90 -6.07
N GLU A 206 0.04 6.66 -6.20
CA GLU A 206 -0.01 5.95 -7.49
C GLU A 206 -0.89 6.70 -8.50
N LYS A 207 -2.03 7.24 -8.06
CA LYS A 207 -2.91 8.05 -8.90
C LYS A 207 -2.22 9.29 -9.46
N TYR A 208 -1.40 10.00 -8.68
CA TYR A 208 -0.84 11.29 -9.09
C TYR A 208 0.65 11.26 -9.40
N ILE A 209 1.31 10.10 -9.40
CA ILE A 209 2.78 10.01 -9.50
C ILE A 209 3.37 10.71 -10.73
N ASP A 210 2.63 10.75 -11.82
CA ASP A 210 3.01 11.39 -13.10
C ASP A 210 2.39 12.78 -13.33
N HIS A 211 1.62 13.30 -12.36
CA HIS A 211 0.99 14.62 -12.49
C HIS A 211 1.99 15.75 -12.15
N PRO A 212 2.05 16.85 -12.92
CA PRO A 212 2.94 17.97 -12.61
C PRO A 212 2.68 18.57 -11.22
N ASP A 213 1.41 18.63 -10.81
CA ASP A 213 0.97 19.15 -9.50
C ASP A 213 0.73 18.02 -8.47
N ARG A 214 1.47 16.90 -8.59
CA ARG A 214 1.31 15.70 -7.75
C ARG A 214 1.19 16.03 -6.27
N ASP A 215 2.12 16.80 -5.73
CA ASP A 215 2.23 17.01 -4.29
C ASP A 215 1.02 17.77 -3.72
N GLN A 216 0.47 18.73 -4.47
CA GLN A 216 -0.73 19.47 -4.08
C GLN A 216 -1.99 18.60 -4.14
N LEU A 217 -2.13 17.78 -5.19
CA LEU A 217 -3.26 16.87 -5.33
C LEU A 217 -3.24 15.77 -4.26
N ILE A 218 -2.07 15.23 -3.94
CA ILE A 218 -1.90 14.31 -2.81
C ILE A 218 -2.29 15.01 -1.51
N ALA A 219 -1.78 16.21 -1.23
CA ALA A 219 -2.09 16.92 0.00
C ALA A 219 -3.60 17.17 0.15
N GLN A 220 -4.28 17.63 -0.90
CA GLN A 220 -5.73 17.85 -0.90
C GLN A 220 -6.51 16.54 -0.65
N GLU A 221 -6.17 15.45 -1.33
CA GLU A 221 -6.86 14.16 -1.14
C GLU A 221 -6.57 13.52 0.23
N MET A 222 -5.37 13.76 0.77
CA MET A 222 -5.00 13.31 2.10
C MET A 222 -5.70 14.11 3.22
N GLY A 223 -6.28 15.28 2.91
CA GLY A 223 -6.80 16.21 3.92
C GLY A 223 -5.67 16.95 4.65
N TRP A 224 -4.56 17.17 3.94
CA TRP A 224 -3.37 17.89 4.36
C TRP A 224 -3.32 19.30 3.76
N ASP A 225 -4.46 19.84 3.35
CA ASP A 225 -4.65 21.19 2.84
C ASP A 225 -4.17 22.27 3.82
N TRP A 226 -4.19 21.99 5.12
CA TRP A 226 -3.61 22.85 6.16
C TRP A 226 -2.07 22.96 6.11
N ILE A 227 -1.38 22.01 5.46
CA ILE A 227 0.08 22.03 5.36
C ILE A 227 0.55 23.18 4.44
N GLU A 228 -0.23 23.59 3.43
CA GLU A 228 0.13 24.74 2.58
C GLU A 228 0.17 26.06 3.37
N ASP A 229 -0.73 26.24 4.35
CA ASP A 229 -0.74 27.39 5.28
C ASP A 229 0.34 27.27 6.37
N THR A 230 0.70 26.04 6.76
CA THR A 230 1.71 25.76 7.80
C THR A 230 3.15 25.87 7.28
N LEU A 231 3.36 25.83 5.97
CA LEU A 231 4.67 26.00 5.29
C LEU A 231 5.02 27.47 5.00
N SER A 232 4.60 28.40 5.87
CA SER A 232 5.06 29.79 5.83
C SER A 232 6.59 29.89 6.01
N GLU A 233 7.24 30.94 5.47
CA GLU A 233 8.70 31.14 5.64
C GLU A 233 9.14 31.12 7.12
N SER A 234 8.27 31.55 8.04
CA SER A 234 8.48 31.48 9.49
C SER A 234 8.53 30.04 10.01
N ALA A 235 7.61 29.17 9.59
CA ALA A 235 7.58 27.78 10.04
C ALA A 235 8.75 26.96 9.47
N PHE A 236 9.19 27.27 8.24
CA PHE A 236 10.43 26.70 7.70
C PHE A 236 11.67 27.14 8.49
N SER A 237 11.72 28.40 8.92
CA SER A 237 12.82 28.92 9.76
C SER A 237 12.85 28.26 11.14
N GLU A 238 11.68 28.04 11.75
CA GLU A 238 11.55 27.36 13.04
C GLU A 238 11.93 25.88 12.92
N ALA A 239 11.39 25.16 11.94
CA ALA A 239 11.76 23.76 11.68
C ALA A 239 13.26 23.59 11.36
N GLN A 240 13.87 24.57 10.68
CA GLN A 240 15.31 24.57 10.40
C GLN A 240 16.13 24.85 11.68
N ALA A 241 15.64 25.69 12.58
CA ALA A 241 16.26 25.92 13.89
C ALA A 241 16.17 24.65 14.76
N ASP A 242 15.00 24.01 14.83
CA ASP A 242 14.79 22.75 15.56
C ASP A 242 15.67 21.62 15.00
N ALA A 243 15.77 21.51 13.67
CA ALA A 243 16.65 20.52 13.04
C ALA A 243 18.13 20.78 13.36
N MET A 244 18.55 22.04 13.50
CA MET A 244 19.91 22.41 13.88
C MET A 244 20.17 22.14 15.37
N GLU A 245 19.18 22.36 16.24
CA GLU A 245 19.25 22.01 17.67
C GLU A 245 19.31 20.49 17.89
N ILE A 246 18.53 19.71 17.14
CA ILE A 246 18.60 18.25 17.15
C ILE A 246 19.97 17.76 16.66
N ALA A 247 20.54 18.40 15.64
CA ALA A 247 21.86 18.04 15.13
C ALA A 247 23.00 18.32 16.12
N ASP A 248 22.86 19.35 16.97
CA ASP A 248 23.81 19.69 18.03
C ASP A 248 23.60 18.87 19.32
N THR A 249 22.49 18.14 19.42
CA THR A 249 22.22 17.26 20.56
C THR A 249 23.03 15.96 20.40
N PRO A 250 23.87 15.58 21.39
CA PRO A 250 24.61 14.32 21.32
C PRO A 250 23.63 13.14 21.21
N PRO A 251 23.94 12.13 20.38
CA PRO A 251 23.04 10.99 20.20
C PRO A 251 22.76 10.33 21.54
N PRO A 252 21.51 9.90 21.80
CA PRO A 252 21.15 9.29 23.06
C PRO A 252 22.00 8.03 23.28
N GLU A 253 22.56 7.90 24.48
CA GLU A 253 23.26 6.68 24.89
C GLU A 253 22.26 5.68 25.47
N PRO A 254 22.42 4.38 25.17
CA PRO A 254 21.53 3.37 25.74
C PRO A 254 21.75 3.26 27.25
N ASN A 255 20.68 2.96 27.98
CA ASN A 255 20.71 2.82 29.43
C ASN A 255 21.62 1.66 29.85
N PRO A 256 22.75 1.92 30.53
CA PRO A 256 23.72 0.87 30.88
C PRO A 256 23.15 -0.17 31.86
N LEU A 257 22.09 0.15 32.61
CA LEU A 257 21.47 -0.77 33.56
C LEU A 257 20.66 -1.88 32.90
N THR A 258 20.26 -1.68 31.63
CA THR A 258 19.43 -2.64 30.88
C THR A 258 20.22 -3.40 29.81
N GLU A 259 21.55 -3.23 29.79
CA GLU A 259 22.43 -3.98 28.88
C GLU A 259 22.30 -5.49 29.12
N GLY A 260 22.19 -6.25 28.03
CA GLY A 260 21.97 -7.69 28.04
C GLY A 260 20.50 -8.11 28.23
N VAL A 261 19.62 -7.18 28.64
CA VAL A 261 18.19 -7.43 28.81
C VAL A 261 17.39 -6.73 27.71
N ASP A 262 17.42 -5.40 27.69
CA ASP A 262 16.64 -4.59 26.75
C ASP A 262 17.46 -4.20 25.51
N TRP A 263 18.80 -4.27 25.60
CA TRP A 263 19.66 -4.05 24.45
C TRP A 263 20.99 -4.81 24.54
N ILE A 264 21.58 -5.09 23.39
CA ILE A 264 22.96 -5.57 23.21
C ILE A 264 23.61 -4.83 22.04
N ARG A 265 24.94 -4.87 21.99
CA ARG A 265 25.71 -4.39 20.85
C ARG A 265 25.92 -5.53 19.85
N SER A 266 25.31 -5.42 18.67
CA SER A 266 25.47 -6.41 17.59
C SER A 266 26.90 -6.42 17.04
N LYS A 267 27.24 -7.44 16.23
CA LYS A 267 28.54 -7.52 15.54
C LYS A 267 28.82 -6.36 14.58
N ARG A 268 27.80 -5.60 14.18
CA ARG A 268 27.91 -4.41 13.32
C ARG A 268 27.92 -3.10 14.10
N ASP A 269 28.19 -3.18 15.41
CA ASP A 269 28.21 -2.05 16.32
C ASP A 269 26.88 -1.27 16.40
N ARG A 270 25.76 -1.98 16.13
CA ARG A 270 24.40 -1.44 16.30
C ARG A 270 23.82 -1.90 17.62
N ILE A 271 23.20 -0.99 18.35
CA ILE A 271 22.36 -1.32 19.51
C ILE A 271 21.07 -1.96 19.00
N THR A 272 20.69 -3.09 19.58
CA THR A 272 19.48 -3.84 19.20
C THR A 272 19.01 -4.68 20.36
N HIS A 273 17.72 -5.02 20.41
CA HIS A 273 17.20 -5.89 21.45
C HIS A 273 17.69 -7.35 21.23
N PRO A 274 18.03 -8.11 22.30
CA PRO A 274 18.51 -9.50 22.18
C PRO A 274 17.60 -10.41 21.34
N LEU A 275 16.29 -10.28 21.51
CA LEU A 275 15.29 -11.02 20.74
C LEU A 275 15.30 -10.65 19.24
N THR A 276 15.46 -9.36 18.91
CA THR A 276 15.59 -8.87 17.54
C THR A 276 16.81 -9.49 16.86
N GLU A 277 17.98 -9.44 17.52
CA GLU A 277 19.22 -10.01 16.99
C GLU A 277 19.08 -11.52 16.77
N ARG A 278 18.45 -12.26 17.71
CA ARG A 278 18.23 -13.70 17.55
C ARG A 278 17.34 -14.01 16.34
N ALA A 279 16.23 -13.28 16.18
CA ALA A 279 15.35 -13.44 15.03
C ALA A 279 16.07 -13.10 13.72
N PHE A 280 16.85 -12.02 13.70
CA PHE A 280 17.64 -11.60 12.55
C PHE A 280 18.65 -12.69 12.14
N GLN A 281 19.44 -13.19 13.10
CA GLN A 281 20.45 -14.21 12.83
C GLN A 281 19.84 -15.53 12.36
N LEU A 282 18.69 -15.92 12.91
CA LEU A 282 17.94 -17.10 12.45
C LEU A 282 17.52 -16.95 10.98
N ALA A 283 16.92 -15.81 10.64
CA ALA A 283 16.43 -15.54 9.30
C ALA A 283 17.58 -15.44 8.27
N ILE A 284 18.69 -14.78 8.61
CA ILE A 284 19.88 -14.68 7.75
C ILE A 284 20.54 -16.04 7.56
N ARG A 285 20.62 -16.87 8.62
CA ARG A 285 21.17 -18.23 8.51
C ARG A 285 20.36 -19.06 7.52
N MET A 286 19.03 -19.05 7.62
CA MET A 286 18.18 -19.83 6.73
C MET A 286 18.20 -19.30 5.29
N ARG A 287 18.22 -17.98 5.09
CA ARG A 287 18.41 -17.38 3.75
C ARG A 287 19.70 -17.87 3.11
N ARG A 288 20.84 -17.77 3.81
CA ARG A 288 22.14 -18.24 3.31
C ARG A 288 22.14 -19.73 3.02
N ARG A 289 21.42 -20.52 3.81
CA ARG A 289 21.24 -21.96 3.55
C ARG A 289 20.48 -22.19 2.23
N GLY A 290 19.43 -21.40 1.96
CA GLY A 290 18.74 -21.41 0.67
C GLY A 290 19.65 -21.04 -0.50
N GLU A 291 20.48 -20.02 -0.34
CA GLU A 291 21.49 -19.61 -1.35
C GLU A 291 22.45 -20.77 -1.66
N GLN A 292 22.96 -21.46 -0.64
CA GLN A 292 23.86 -22.61 -0.81
C GLN A 292 23.21 -23.81 -1.50
N LEU A 293 21.88 -23.93 -1.41
CA LEU A 293 21.12 -25.02 -2.02
C LEU A 293 20.54 -24.63 -3.40
N GLY A 294 20.82 -23.42 -3.89
CA GLY A 294 20.28 -22.92 -5.16
C GLY A 294 18.79 -22.60 -5.12
N LEU A 295 18.17 -22.52 -3.93
CA LEU A 295 16.72 -22.28 -3.78
C LEU A 295 16.30 -20.83 -4.06
N ASN A 296 17.27 -19.93 -4.20
CA ASN A 296 17.05 -18.52 -4.54
C ASN A 296 17.26 -18.24 -6.03
N GLU A 297 17.69 -19.22 -6.82
CA GLU A 297 17.86 -19.09 -8.26
C GLU A 297 16.52 -19.28 -8.98
N ALA A 298 16.34 -18.60 -10.11
CA ALA A 298 15.08 -18.65 -10.84
C ALA A 298 14.87 -20.04 -11.50
N PRO A 299 13.69 -20.67 -11.35
CA PRO A 299 12.55 -20.22 -10.54
C PRO A 299 12.72 -20.57 -9.06
N ALA A 300 12.69 -19.56 -8.18
CA ALA A 300 12.79 -19.77 -6.74
C ALA A 300 11.54 -20.50 -6.21
N ASP A 301 11.71 -21.40 -5.23
CA ASP A 301 10.55 -22.07 -4.64
C ASP A 301 9.77 -21.10 -3.75
N SER A 302 8.52 -20.84 -4.12
CA SER A 302 7.65 -19.87 -3.45
C SER A 302 7.42 -20.19 -1.97
N ASP A 303 7.38 -21.47 -1.57
CA ASP A 303 7.14 -21.83 -0.17
C ASP A 303 8.38 -21.65 0.69
N PHE A 304 9.57 -21.94 0.13
CA PHE A 304 10.83 -21.64 0.82
C PHE A 304 11.03 -20.12 0.96
N HIS A 305 10.79 -19.38 -0.12
CA HIS A 305 10.86 -17.92 -0.11
C HIS A 305 9.91 -17.35 0.93
N GLU A 306 8.64 -17.76 0.94
CA GLU A 306 7.65 -17.34 1.93
C GLU A 306 8.10 -17.66 3.36
N MET A 307 8.58 -18.88 3.62
CA MET A 307 9.08 -19.27 4.95
C MET A 307 10.17 -18.32 5.46
N VAL A 308 11.16 -18.02 4.62
CA VAL A 308 12.29 -17.15 4.97
C VAL A 308 11.88 -15.69 5.06
N PHE A 309 11.07 -15.21 4.11
CA PHE A 309 10.59 -13.83 4.05
C PHE A 309 9.78 -13.49 5.30
N GLN A 310 8.85 -14.36 5.71
CA GLN A 310 8.05 -14.14 6.91
C GLN A 310 8.92 -14.10 8.19
N ALA A 311 9.99 -14.91 8.27
CA ALA A 311 10.93 -14.85 9.39
C ALA A 311 11.79 -13.56 9.40
N GLN A 312 12.15 -13.04 8.22
CA GLN A 312 12.82 -11.74 8.09
C GLN A 312 11.89 -10.59 8.49
N THR A 313 10.63 -10.63 8.04
CA THR A 313 9.63 -9.63 8.41
C THR A 313 9.34 -9.66 9.89
N LEU A 314 9.26 -10.84 10.52
CA LEU A 314 9.18 -10.96 11.98
C LEU A 314 10.34 -10.23 12.66
N SER A 315 11.59 -10.48 12.23
CA SER A 315 12.77 -9.79 12.78
C SER A 315 12.69 -8.27 12.62
N ALA A 316 12.24 -7.77 11.46
CA ALA A 316 12.09 -6.33 11.24
C ALA A 316 11.00 -5.71 12.14
N LYS A 317 9.88 -6.41 12.34
CA LYS A 317 8.81 -5.96 13.24
C LYS A 317 9.23 -5.97 14.70
N LEU A 318 10.03 -6.96 15.12
CA LEU A 318 10.65 -6.97 16.44
C LEU A 318 11.60 -5.78 16.63
N ALA A 319 12.42 -5.45 15.62
CA ALA A 319 13.33 -4.32 15.68
C ALA A 319 12.57 -3.00 15.93
N GLY A 320 11.50 -2.75 15.16
CA GLY A 320 10.68 -1.55 15.32
C GLY A 320 9.94 -1.47 16.66
N ALA A 321 9.65 -2.61 17.30
CA ALA A 321 8.97 -2.66 18.58
C ALA A 321 9.93 -2.56 19.79
N LEU A 322 11.17 -3.02 19.65
CA LEU A 322 12.06 -3.30 20.79
C LEU A 322 13.38 -2.54 20.79
N ASP A 323 13.94 -2.16 19.64
CA ASP A 323 15.32 -1.65 19.60
C ASP A 323 15.46 -0.25 20.22
N SER A 324 14.37 0.53 20.30
CA SER A 324 14.33 1.83 20.98
C SER A 324 14.29 1.71 22.51
N ILE A 325 13.87 0.58 23.06
CA ILE A 325 13.72 0.36 24.52
C ILE A 325 15.05 0.54 25.25
N GLY A 326 16.17 0.25 24.59
CA GLY A 326 17.50 0.48 25.15
C GLY A 326 17.80 1.95 25.43
N TYR A 327 17.16 2.88 24.74
CA TYR A 327 17.38 4.32 24.83
C TYR A 327 16.32 5.06 25.65
N ASP A 328 15.14 4.45 25.76
CA ASP A 328 13.95 5.14 26.24
C ASP A 328 13.83 5.08 27.77
N HIS A 329 13.61 6.25 28.37
CA HIS A 329 13.33 6.37 29.80
C HIS A 329 11.85 6.10 30.10
N PHE A 330 10.99 6.21 29.08
CA PHE A 330 9.54 6.10 29.18
C PHE A 330 8.97 5.16 28.11
N VAL A 331 9.19 3.86 28.29
CA VAL A 331 8.70 2.85 27.35
C VAL A 331 7.18 2.72 27.44
N GLU A 332 6.48 3.04 26.36
CA GLU A 332 5.05 2.83 26.24
C GLU A 332 4.70 1.34 26.11
N GLY A 333 4.35 0.72 27.24
CA GLY A 333 4.05 -0.71 27.31
C GLY A 333 2.92 -1.13 26.36
N GLY A 334 1.89 -0.30 26.19
CA GLY A 334 0.75 -0.55 25.30
C GLY A 334 1.19 -0.68 23.85
N PHE A 335 2.04 0.24 23.38
CA PHE A 335 2.63 0.21 22.05
C PHE A 335 3.44 -1.06 21.80
N VAL A 336 4.35 -1.39 22.73
CA VAL A 336 5.20 -2.58 22.61
C VAL A 336 4.33 -3.84 22.53
N VAL A 337 3.32 -3.96 23.40
CA VAL A 337 2.43 -5.12 23.42
C VAL A 337 1.60 -5.21 22.12
N ALA A 338 1.03 -4.11 21.63
CA ALA A 338 0.30 -4.08 20.37
C ALA A 338 1.20 -4.53 19.20
N CYS A 339 2.41 -3.97 19.09
CA CYS A 339 3.37 -4.34 18.06
C CYS A 339 3.79 -5.82 18.13
N LEU A 340 4.07 -6.35 19.33
CA LEU A 340 4.43 -7.76 19.51
C LEU A 340 3.27 -8.70 19.16
N LYS A 341 2.02 -8.36 19.52
CA LYS A 341 0.83 -9.12 19.15
C LYS A 341 0.66 -9.16 17.62
N ARG A 342 0.80 -8.00 16.96
CA ARG A 342 0.77 -7.90 15.49
C ARG A 342 1.91 -8.67 14.83
N ALA A 343 3.07 -8.78 15.48
CA ALA A 343 4.21 -9.51 14.96
C ALA A 343 4.02 -11.05 14.96
N LEU A 344 3.17 -11.60 15.83
CA LEU A 344 2.91 -13.04 15.92
C LEU A 344 2.38 -13.66 14.62
N GLN A 345 1.67 -12.89 13.79
CA GLN A 345 1.18 -13.39 12.51
C GLN A 345 2.31 -13.84 11.57
N TYR A 346 3.47 -13.18 11.62
CA TYR A 346 4.62 -13.50 10.77
C TYR A 346 5.29 -14.81 11.22
N PHE A 347 5.27 -15.06 12.53
CA PHE A 347 5.62 -16.38 13.08
C PHE A 347 4.71 -17.47 12.52
N ASP A 348 3.38 -17.28 12.59
CA ASP A 348 2.40 -18.28 12.17
C ASP A 348 2.53 -18.58 10.66
N ARG A 349 2.69 -17.54 9.84
CA ARG A 349 2.91 -17.68 8.38
C ARG A 349 4.21 -18.42 8.07
N SER A 350 5.31 -18.10 8.76
CA SER A 350 6.59 -18.80 8.56
C SER A 350 6.51 -20.27 8.96
N ILE A 351 5.85 -20.61 10.08
CA ILE A 351 5.63 -22.00 10.48
C ILE A 351 4.75 -22.76 9.50
N ALA A 352 3.66 -22.14 9.01
CA ALA A 352 2.80 -22.75 8.01
C ALA A 352 3.54 -23.03 6.69
N ALA A 353 4.37 -22.08 6.22
CA ALA A 353 5.22 -22.26 5.05
C ALA A 353 6.28 -23.35 5.28
N SER A 354 6.86 -23.43 6.49
CA SER A 354 7.83 -24.48 6.85
C SER A 354 7.28 -25.90 6.71
N GLU A 355 5.98 -26.08 6.91
CA GLU A 355 5.31 -27.37 6.75
C GLU A 355 5.19 -27.77 5.27
N LYS A 356 5.00 -26.79 4.37
CA LYS A 356 5.02 -27.01 2.93
C LYS A 356 6.44 -27.35 2.44
N VAL A 357 7.44 -26.61 2.93
CA VAL A 357 8.87 -26.87 2.69
C VAL A 357 9.24 -28.30 3.13
N ARG A 358 8.75 -28.75 4.29
CA ARG A 358 8.95 -30.12 4.79
C ARG A 358 8.41 -31.17 3.83
N ARG A 359 7.18 -30.99 3.33
CA ARG A 359 6.52 -31.92 2.41
C ARG A 359 7.24 -32.03 1.07
N LYS A 360 7.76 -30.90 0.58
CA LYS A 360 8.56 -30.82 -0.64
C LYS A 360 10.00 -31.31 -0.47
N GLN A 361 10.45 -31.52 0.78
CA GLN A 361 11.82 -31.96 1.10
C GLN A 361 12.91 -31.03 0.53
N LEU A 362 12.65 -29.71 0.51
CA LEU A 362 13.56 -28.73 -0.10
C LEU A 362 14.86 -28.53 0.68
N ILE A 363 14.84 -28.76 1.99
CA ILE A 363 16.00 -28.66 2.87
C ILE A 363 16.07 -29.87 3.80
N ASP A 364 17.24 -30.09 4.40
CA ASP A 364 17.44 -31.18 5.35
C ASP A 364 16.48 -31.07 6.55
N VAL A 365 15.98 -32.22 7.01
CA VAL A 365 14.98 -32.29 8.08
C VAL A 365 15.55 -31.77 9.40
N ALA A 366 16.85 -31.97 9.68
CA ALA A 366 17.48 -31.43 10.88
C ALA A 366 17.58 -29.90 10.82
N ASP A 367 17.96 -29.34 9.66
CA ASP A 367 18.01 -27.89 9.45
C ASP A 367 16.62 -27.24 9.63
N LEU A 368 15.57 -27.87 9.09
CA LEU A 368 14.20 -27.38 9.22
C LEU A 368 13.68 -27.47 10.66
N ASN A 369 13.98 -28.57 11.36
CA ASN A 369 13.59 -28.76 12.75
C ASN A 369 14.30 -27.77 13.68
N ASP A 370 15.60 -27.51 13.46
CA ASP A 370 16.36 -26.51 14.21
C ASP A 370 15.78 -25.10 14.01
N PHE A 371 15.44 -24.75 12.77
CA PHE A 371 14.78 -23.49 12.45
C PHE A 371 13.45 -23.32 13.17
N ARG A 372 12.56 -24.32 13.03
CA ARG A 372 11.25 -24.30 13.70
C ARG A 372 11.41 -24.17 15.21
N ARG A 373 12.30 -24.94 15.82
CA ARG A 373 12.57 -24.88 17.27
C ARG A 373 12.99 -23.47 17.70
N GLN A 374 13.98 -22.87 17.06
CA GLN A 374 14.43 -21.52 17.41
C GLN A 374 13.34 -20.46 17.18
N LEU A 375 12.51 -20.63 16.14
CA LEU A 375 11.39 -19.74 15.88
C LEU A 375 10.30 -19.84 16.97
N PHE A 376 10.03 -21.04 17.48
CA PHE A 376 9.18 -21.23 18.66
C PHE A 376 9.79 -20.60 19.93
N GLU A 377 11.09 -20.74 20.14
CA GLU A 377 11.77 -20.08 21.27
C GLU A 377 11.66 -18.55 21.21
N ILE A 378 11.75 -17.97 20.01
CA ILE A 378 11.51 -16.53 19.78
C ILE A 378 10.08 -16.16 20.17
N ARG A 379 9.08 -16.93 19.71
CA ARG A 379 7.68 -16.69 20.07
C ARG A 379 7.44 -16.74 21.58
N GLU A 380 8.00 -17.72 22.27
CA GLU A 380 7.85 -17.84 23.72
C GLU A 380 8.44 -16.62 24.45
N GLU A 381 9.54 -16.06 23.96
CA GLU A 381 10.10 -14.82 24.49
C GLU A 381 9.26 -13.60 24.16
N MET A 382 8.67 -13.51 22.96
CA MET A 382 7.68 -12.48 22.64
C MET A 382 6.51 -12.50 23.63
N LEU A 383 5.99 -13.69 23.97
CA LEU A 383 4.90 -13.83 24.94
C LEU A 383 5.31 -13.41 26.36
N ARG A 384 6.56 -13.67 26.77
CA ARG A 384 7.10 -13.18 28.04
C ARG A 384 7.25 -11.66 28.06
N LEU A 385 7.70 -11.06 26.96
CA LEU A 385 7.78 -9.61 26.83
C LEU A 385 6.39 -8.97 26.87
N ILE A 386 5.41 -9.56 26.17
CA ILE A 386 4.00 -9.12 26.26
C ILE A 386 3.52 -9.14 27.71
N ALA A 387 3.77 -10.22 28.46
CA ALA A 387 3.41 -10.29 29.86
C ALA A 387 4.13 -9.22 30.71
N ARG A 388 5.46 -9.06 30.53
CA ARG A 388 6.28 -8.06 31.25
C ARG A 388 5.79 -6.63 31.03
N PHE A 389 5.38 -6.27 29.82
CA PHE A 389 4.91 -4.92 29.51
C PHE A 389 3.45 -4.70 29.91
N ARG A 390 2.63 -5.75 29.95
CA ARG A 390 1.28 -5.69 30.55
C ARG A 390 1.29 -5.46 32.06
N GLU A 391 2.27 -5.99 32.78
CA GLU A 391 2.42 -5.72 34.22
C GLU A 391 2.71 -4.24 34.54
N LYS A 392 3.07 -3.44 33.51
CA LYS A 392 3.40 -2.03 33.62
C LYS A 392 2.29 -1.10 33.12
N LEU A 393 1.20 -1.66 32.59
CA LEU A 393 -0.06 -0.96 32.24
C LEU A 393 -0.99 -1.06 33.44
#